data_AF-A0A2S9GE44-F1
#
_entry.id   AF-A0A2S9GE44-F1
#
_cell.length_a   1.000
_cell.length_b   1.000
_cell.length_c   1.000
_cell.angle_alpha   90.00
_cell.angle_beta   90.00
_cell.angle_gamma   90.00
#
_symmetry.space_group_name_H-M   'P 1'
#
loop_
_entity.id
_entity.type
_entity.pdbx_description
1 polymer ?
#
loop_
_entity_poly.entity_id
_entity_poly.type
_entity_poly.pdbx_seq_one_letter_code
_entity_poly.pdbx_strand_id
1 'polypeptide(L)'
;GEQEADLVKVDILLQGEAVDAFSAIVHKDGAAAYGNKMTTKLQDLIPRQQFEVPIQAAIGARIIARENIRAIRKDVLSKCYGGD
;
A
#
# COMPACT_ATOMS: atom_id res chain seq x y z
N GLY A 1 -31.38 12.99 -12.18
CA GLY A 1 -31.97 11.73 -11.71
C GLY A 1 -30.88 10.94 -11.02
N GLU A 2 -31.21 10.22 -9.97
CA GLU A 2 -30.32 9.23 -9.37
C GLU A 2 -30.39 7.93 -10.18
N GLN A 3 -29.28 7.20 -10.24
CA GLN A 3 -29.18 5.89 -10.90
C GLN A 3 -28.45 4.93 -9.97
N GLU A 4 -28.94 3.70 -9.88
CA GLU A 4 -28.29 2.63 -9.13
C GLU A 4 -26.96 2.21 -9.79
N ALA A 5 -25.94 1.98 -8.97
CA ALA A 5 -24.61 1.54 -9.39
C ALA A 5 -24.00 0.59 -8.34
N ASP A 6 -23.22 -0.40 -8.79
CA ASP A 6 -22.51 -1.35 -7.90
C ASP A 6 -21.20 -0.71 -7.42
N LEU A 7 -21.30 0.02 -6.30
CA LEU A 7 -20.19 0.76 -5.70
C LEU A 7 -19.62 0.03 -4.48
N VAL A 8 -18.30 0.09 -4.35
CA VAL A 8 -17.56 -0.46 -3.20
C VAL A 8 -16.61 0.59 -2.63
N LYS A 9 -16.46 0.59 -1.31
CA LYS A 9 -15.40 1.36 -0.64
C LYS A 9 -14.11 0.56 -0.72
N VAL A 10 -13.07 1.18 -1.27
CA VAL A 10 -11.70 0.70 -1.21
C VAL A 10 -10.99 1.47 -0.11
N ASP A 11 -10.58 0.76 0.94
CA ASP A 11 -9.79 1.27 2.04
C ASP A 11 -8.30 1.06 1.75
N ILE A 12 -7.46 2.03 2.10
CA ILE A 12 -6.00 1.90 2.02
C ILE A 12 -5.45 1.74 3.43
N LEU A 13 -4.66 0.69 3.63
CA LEU A 13 -4.05 0.37 4.91
C LEU A 13 -2.55 0.60 4.82
N LEU A 14 -2.00 1.35 5.78
CA LEU A 14 -0.57 1.51 6.01
C LEU A 14 -0.23 0.84 7.33
N GLN A 15 0.74 -0.08 7.35
CA GLN A 15 1.04 -0.86 8.56
C GLN A 15 -0.17 -1.63 9.15
N GLY A 16 -1.19 -1.93 8.33
CA GLY A 16 -2.43 -2.56 8.78
C GLY A 16 -3.46 -1.61 9.37
N GLU A 17 -3.16 -0.31 9.48
CA GLU A 17 -4.11 0.71 9.90
C GLU A 17 -4.73 1.39 8.68
N ALA A 18 -6.06 1.48 8.66
CA ALA A 18 -6.79 2.15 7.58
C ALA A 18 -6.56 3.66 7.63
N VAL A 19 -6.24 4.25 6.48
CA VAL A 19 -6.06 5.69 6.32
C VAL A 19 -7.21 6.23 5.49
N ASP A 20 -8.19 6.83 6.17
CA ASP A 20 -9.42 7.34 5.54
C ASP A 20 -9.14 8.35 4.42
N ALA A 21 -8.07 9.15 4.55
CA ALA A 21 -7.68 10.16 3.56
C ALA A 21 -7.35 9.58 2.17
N PHE A 22 -7.02 8.29 2.08
CA PHE A 22 -6.72 7.59 0.82
C PHE A 22 -7.82 6.63 0.39
N SER A 23 -8.91 6.53 1.16
CA SER A 23 -10.01 5.64 0.85
C SER A 23 -10.93 6.26 -0.20
N ALA A 24 -11.51 5.46 -1.08
CA ALA A 24 -12.39 5.94 -2.14
C ALA A 24 -13.53 4.97 -2.43
N ILE A 25 -14.67 5.54 -2.86
CA ILE A 25 -15.80 4.77 -3.39
C ILE A 25 -15.63 4.68 -4.90
N VAL A 26 -15.59 3.47 -5.42
CA VAL A 26 -15.37 3.16 -6.85
C VAL A 26 -16.35 2.09 -7.31
N HIS A 27 -16.57 1.98 -8.63
CA HIS A 27 -17.33 0.86 -9.17
C HIS A 27 -16.60 -0.45 -8.90
N LYS A 28 -17.34 -1.50 -8.53
CA LYS A 28 -16.79 -2.79 -8.14
C LYS A 28 -15.82 -3.38 -9.15
N ASP A 29 -16.15 -3.29 -10.44
CA ASP A 29 -15.30 -3.79 -11.53
C ASP A 29 -13.97 -3.03 -11.64
N GLY A 30 -13.94 -1.76 -11.22
CA GLY A 30 -12.75 -0.91 -11.22
C GLY A 30 -11.92 -0.98 -9.94
N ALA A 31 -12.41 -1.66 -8.89
CA ALA A 31 -11.82 -1.58 -7.57
C ALA A 31 -10.40 -2.17 -7.49
N ALA A 32 -10.16 -3.31 -8.16
CA ALA A 32 -8.83 -3.93 -8.22
C ALA A 32 -7.82 -3.05 -8.96
N ALA A 33 -8.22 -2.44 -10.08
CA ALA A 33 -7.36 -1.54 -10.85
C ALA A 33 -7.02 -0.27 -10.05
N TYR A 34 -8.02 0.31 -9.37
CA TYR A 34 -7.82 1.44 -8.47
C TYR A 34 -6.86 1.09 -7.32
N GLY A 35 -7.10 -0.04 -6.65
CA GLY A 35 -6.27 -0.53 -5.54
C GLY A 35 -4.80 -0.65 -5.94
N ASN A 36 -4.51 -1.37 -7.03
CA ASN A 36 -3.14 -1.52 -7.54
C ASN A 36 -2.50 -0.17 -7.87
N LYS A 37 -3.21 0.71 -8.58
CA LYS A 37 -2.70 2.04 -8.93
C LYS A 37 -2.37 2.86 -7.68
N MET A 38 -3.22 2.79 -6.65
CA MET A 38 -3.00 3.54 -5.41
C MET A 38 -1.83 2.98 -4.61
N THR A 39 -1.73 1.65 -4.45
CA THR A 39 -0.64 1.02 -3.70
C THR A 39 0.71 1.29 -4.34
N THR A 40 0.82 1.21 -5.68
CA THR A 40 2.06 1.55 -6.41
C THR A 40 2.40 3.02 -6.27
N LYS A 41 1.42 3.92 -6.45
CA LYS A 41 1.66 5.37 -6.32
C LYS A 41 2.13 5.76 -4.92
N LEU A 42 1.58 5.13 -3.87
CA LEU A 42 2.02 5.36 -2.50
C LEU A 42 3.41 4.79 -2.23
N GLN A 43 3.75 3.64 -2.82
CA GLN A 43 5.11 3.07 -2.72
C GLN A 43 6.16 4.03 -3.32
N ASP A 44 5.84 4.70 -4.43
CA ASP A 44 6.74 5.67 -5.07
C ASP A 44 6.86 7.00 -4.30
N LEU A 45 5.75 7.44 -3.67
CA LEU A 45 5.70 8.73 -2.98
C LEU A 45 6.21 8.67 -1.53
N ILE A 46 6.02 7.54 -0.84
CA ILE A 46 6.41 7.41 0.56
C ILE A 46 7.91 7.06 0.60
N PRO A 47 8.73 7.85 1.30
CA PRO A 47 10.15 7.59 1.41
C PRO A 47 10.41 6.28 2.17
N ARG A 48 11.44 5.55 1.74
CA ARG A 48 11.89 4.33 2.41
C ARG A 48 12.27 4.64 3.85
N GLN A 49 11.85 3.78 4.76
CA GLN A 49 12.15 3.89 6.19
C GLN A 49 13.17 2.82 6.60
N GLN A 50 13.62 2.82 7.86
CA GLN A 50 14.53 1.78 8.38
C GLN A 50 13.84 0.41 8.54
N PHE A 51 12.51 0.39 8.44
CA PHE A 51 11.69 -0.81 8.46
C PHE A 51 10.89 -0.95 7.17
N GLU A 52 10.39 -2.16 6.93
CA GLU A 52 9.51 -2.43 5.80
C GLU A 52 8.12 -1.86 6.08
N VAL A 53 7.55 -1.17 5.09
CA VAL A 53 6.20 -0.59 5.20
C VAL A 53 5.26 -1.27 4.21
N PRO A 54 4.46 -2.26 4.64
CA PRO A 54 3.32 -2.74 3.87
C PRO A 54 2.28 -1.64 3.61
N ILE A 55 1.90 -1.53 2.35
CA ILE A 55 0.75 -0.76 1.85
C ILE A 55 -0.23 -1.77 1.27
N GLN A 56 -1.49 -1.69 1.68
CA GLN A 56 -2.53 -2.60 1.22
C GLN A 56 -3.76 -1.83 0.77
N ALA A 57 -4.46 -2.33 -0.24
CA ALA A 57 -5.81 -1.90 -0.57
C ALA A 57 -6.79 -3.02 -0.20
N ALA A 58 -7.89 -2.68 0.44
CA ALA A 58 -8.90 -3.62 0.90
C ALA A 58 -10.31 -3.19 0.54
N ILE A 59 -11.21 -4.16 0.39
CA ILE A 59 -12.66 -3.95 0.37
C ILE A 59 -13.21 -4.73 1.56
N GLY A 60 -13.60 -4.02 2.62
CA GLY A 60 -13.92 -4.64 3.90
C GLY A 60 -12.74 -5.48 4.41
N ALA A 61 -12.98 -6.77 4.68
CA ALA A 61 -11.93 -7.68 5.18
C ALA A 61 -11.02 -8.25 4.09
N ARG A 62 -11.33 -8.05 2.80
CA ARG A 62 -10.58 -8.66 1.69
C ARG A 62 -9.51 -7.72 1.18
N ILE A 63 -8.25 -8.14 1.24
CA ILE A 63 -7.13 -7.47 0.55
C ILE A 63 -7.26 -7.72 -0.96
N ILE A 64 -7.25 -6.65 -1.75
CA ILE A 64 -7.34 -6.69 -3.22
C ILE A 64 -6.03 -6.33 -3.91
N ALA A 65 -5.14 -5.57 -3.26
CA ALA A 65 -3.81 -5.23 -3.74
C ALA A 65 -2.85 -5.04 -2.56
N ARG A 66 -1.55 -5.29 -2.77
CA ARG A 66 -0.51 -5.13 -1.75
C ARG A 66 0.83 -4.77 -2.38
N GLU A 67 1.47 -3.75 -1.84
CA GLU A 67 2.84 -3.36 -2.13
C GLU A 67 3.63 -3.20 -0.84
N ASN A 68 4.95 -3.41 -0.89
CA ASN A 68 5.81 -3.21 0.28
C ASN A 68 6.93 -2.20 -0.06
N ILE A 69 7.11 -1.19 0.78
CA ILE A 69 8.27 -0.30 0.72
C ILE A 69 9.42 -0.98 1.44
N ARG A 70 10.49 -1.29 0.71
CA ARG A 70 11.66 -1.96 1.28
C ARG A 70 12.38 -1.06 2.28
N ALA A 71 12.75 -1.64 3.42
CA ALA A 71 13.60 -0.99 4.41
C ALA A 71 14.93 -0.51 3.79
N ILE A 72 15.45 0.61 4.29
CA ILE A 72 16.82 1.06 4.05
C ILE A 72 17.74 0.09 4.78
N ARG A 73 18.68 -0.51 4.04
CA ARG A 73 19.74 -1.35 4.63
C ARG A 73 21.02 -0.54 4.67
N LYS A 74 21.61 -0.42 5.85
CA LYS A 74 23.01 -0.02 5.98
C LYS A 74 23.86 -1.22 5.58
N ASP A 75 24.90 -0.98 4.79
CA ASP A 75 25.90 -2.00 4.52
C ASP A 75 26.74 -2.21 5.78
N VAL A 76 26.30 -3.14 6.64
CA VAL A 76 26.96 -3.41 7.93
C VAL A 76 28.30 -4.14 7.75
N LEU A 77 28.51 -4.81 6.61
CA LEU A 77 29.74 -5.55 6.28
C LEU A 77 30.86 -4.65 5.76
N SER A 78 30.52 -3.42 5.35
CA SER A 78 31.48 -2.45 4.80
C SER A 78 32.65 -2.09 5.73
N LYS A 79 32.55 -2.34 7.05
CA LYS A 79 33.64 -2.17 8.02
C LYS A 79 34.14 -3.47 8.66
N CYS A 80 33.62 -4.62 8.23
CA CYS A 80 33.97 -5.94 8.78
C CYS A 80 35.13 -6.62 8.03
N TYR A 81 35.91 -5.91 7.21
CA TYR A 81 37.16 -6.44 6.61
C TYR A 81 38.31 -6.60 7.63
N GLY A 82 38.02 -6.49 8.93
CA GLY A 82 38.95 -6.69 10.02
C GLY A 82 38.80 -8.08 10.66
N GLY A 83 39.11 -9.12 9.90
CA GLY A 83 39.43 -10.46 10.44
C GLY A 83 38.27 -11.33 10.90
N ASP A 84 38.58 -12.63 10.97
CA ASP A 84 37.89 -13.74 11.66
C ASP A 84 37.20 -13.35 12.99
#